data_AF-A0A6G8AR61-F1
#
_entry.id   AF-A0A6G8AR61-F1
#
_cell.length_a   1.000
_cell.length_b   1.000
_cell.length_c   1.000
_cell.angle_alpha   90.00
_cell.angle_beta   90.00
_cell.angle_gamma   90.00
#
_symmetry.space_group_name_H-M   'P 1'
#
loop_
_entity.id
_entity.type
_entity.pdbx_description
1 polymer ?
#
loop_
_entity_poly.entity_id
_entity_poly.type
_entity_poly.pdbx_seq_one_letter_code
_entity_poly.pdbx_strand_id
1 'polypeptide(L)'
;MKMFSIEYEQELLKQHQETYQRMIELVEQQAQKPPFIQQKNVSKYYDGVSIGTLLKYEKNGLKRYEPIEGGNVFYYTKELDRFMLKNQR
;
A
#
# COMPACT_ATOMS: atom_id res chain seq x y z
N MET A 1 -43.79 19.29 4.52
CA MET A 1 -42.67 18.57 3.87
C MET A 1 -41.35 19.19 4.33
N LYS A 2 -40.71 18.64 5.37
CA LYS A 2 -39.37 19.02 5.85
C LYS A 2 -38.56 17.83 6.39
N MET A 3 -39.21 16.71 6.74
CA MET A 3 -38.51 15.53 7.28
C MET A 3 -37.68 14.76 6.24
N PHE A 4 -38.14 14.66 4.99
CA PHE A 4 -37.40 13.96 3.93
C PHE A 4 -36.04 14.59 3.59
N SER A 5 -35.84 15.90 3.79
CA SER A 5 -34.52 16.51 3.53
C SER A 5 -33.56 16.30 4.69
N ILE A 6 -34.06 16.28 5.94
CA ILE A 6 -33.22 16.11 7.13
C ILE A 6 -32.66 14.69 7.20
N GLU A 7 -33.50 13.67 6.99
CA GLU A 7 -33.06 12.27 6.98
C GLU A 7 -32.08 12.02 5.83
N TYR A 8 -32.34 12.59 4.65
CA TYR A 8 -31.44 12.50 3.51
C TYR A 8 -30.09 13.19 3.76
N GLU A 9 -30.10 14.40 4.32
CA GLU A 9 -28.86 15.14 4.67
C GLU A 9 -28.05 14.41 5.74
N GLN A 10 -28.70 13.77 6.72
CA GLN A 10 -28.04 12.98 7.75
C GLN A 10 -27.41 11.70 7.17
N GLU A 11 -28.12 10.98 6.30
CA GLU A 11 -27.58 9.81 5.62
C GLU A 11 -26.37 10.17 4.75
N LEU A 12 -26.45 11.31 4.06
CA LEU A 12 -25.38 11.82 3.20
C LEU A 12 -24.15 12.23 4.01
N LEU A 13 -24.35 12.91 5.15
CA LEU A 13 -23.28 13.23 6.10
C LEU A 13 -22.59 11.97 6.66
N LYS A 14 -23.37 10.95 6.99
CA LYS A 14 -22.85 9.67 7.49
C LYS A 14 -21.99 8.96 6.43
N GLN A 15 -22.47 8.88 5.19
CA GLN A 15 -21.70 8.32 4.08
C GLN A 15 -20.40 9.08 3.82
N HIS A 16 -20.43 10.41 3.91
CA HIS A 16 -19.23 11.23 3.78
C HIS A 16 -18.23 10.96 4.91
N GLN A 17 -18.68 10.89 6.17
CA GLN A 17 -17.81 10.57 7.31
C GLN A 17 -17.17 9.20 7.17
N GLU A 18 -17.93 8.17 6.79
CA GLU A 18 -17.41 6.83 6.55
C GLU A 18 -16.36 6.82 5.42
N THR A 19 -16.59 7.62 4.38
CA THR A 19 -15.66 7.74 3.25
C THR A 19 -14.36 8.45 3.66
N TYR A 20 -14.44 9.54 4.44
CA TYR A 20 -13.27 10.22 4.97
C TYR A 20 -12.49 9.33 5.94
N GLN A 21 -13.17 8.59 6.81
CA GLN A 21 -12.52 7.66 7.74
C GLN A 21 -11.73 6.58 6.99
N ARG A 22 -12.31 5.98 5.94
CA ARG A 22 -11.60 5.04 5.07
C ARG A 22 -10.40 5.67 4.36
N MET A 23 -10.52 6.92 3.92
CA MET A 23 -9.39 7.62 3.31
C MET A 23 -8.26 7.87 4.32
N ILE A 24 -8.59 8.25 5.55
CA ILE A 24 -7.61 8.42 6.64
C ILE A 24 -6.92 7.09 6.94
N GLU A 25 -7.67 5.99 7.08
CA GLU A 25 -7.11 4.65 7.30
C GLU A 25 -6.16 4.22 6.17
N LEU A 26 -6.51 4.51 4.91
CA LEU A 26 -5.64 4.24 3.75
C LEU A 26 -4.37 5.08 3.76
N VAL A 27 -4.46 6.35 4.18
CA VAL A 27 -3.32 7.25 4.31
C VAL A 27 -2.41 6.84 5.47
N GLU A 28 -2.98 6.44 6.61
CA GLU A 28 -2.23 5.94 7.76
C GLU A 28 -1.52 4.62 7.43
N GLN A 29 -2.14 3.72 6.67
CA GLN A 29 -1.49 2.51 6.16
C GLN A 29 -0.34 2.83 5.19
N GLN A 30 -0.47 3.87 4.36
CA GLN A 30 0.63 4.33 3.50
C GLN A 30 1.76 5.02 4.29
N ALA A 31 1.43 5.76 5.36
CA ALA A 31 2.39 6.52 6.16
C ALA A 31 3.33 5.64 6.99
N GLN A 32 2.98 4.38 7.27
CA GLN A 32 3.81 3.47 8.07
C GLN A 32 4.98 2.83 7.31
N LYS A 33 4.95 2.80 5.96
CA LYS A 33 5.99 2.12 5.19
C LYS A 33 7.17 3.08 4.95
N PRO A 34 8.43 2.68 5.26
CA PRO A 34 9.59 3.49 4.93
C PRO A 34 9.70 3.64 3.40
N PRO A 35 10.34 4.70 2.88
CA PRO A 35 10.48 4.92 1.43
C PRO A 35 11.27 3.80 0.73
N PHE A 36 12.19 3.16 1.44
CA PHE A 36 12.93 1.99 0.98
C PHE A 36 12.81 0.85 1.97
N ILE A 37 12.60 -0.36 1.45
CA ILE A 37 12.47 -1.57 2.24
C ILE A 37 13.57 -2.55 1.80
N GLN A 38 14.34 -3.04 2.77
CA GLN A 38 15.33 -4.09 2.52
C GLN A 38 14.63 -5.41 2.18
N GLN A 39 15.17 -6.19 1.22
CA GLN A 39 14.58 -7.45 0.76
C GLN A 39 14.19 -8.40 1.90
N LYS A 40 15.06 -8.55 2.91
CA LYS A 40 14.80 -9.40 4.09
C LYS A 40 13.63 -8.95 4.96
N ASN A 41 13.23 -7.68 4.87
CA ASN A 41 12.18 -7.06 5.68
C ASN A 41 10.88 -6.87 4.90
N VAL A 42 10.81 -7.22 3.61
CA VAL A 42 9.60 -6.99 2.79
C VAL A 42 8.39 -7.72 3.36
N SER A 43 8.56 -8.93 3.87
CA SER A 43 7.48 -9.70 4.51
C SER A 43 6.91 -9.06 5.77
N LYS A 44 7.59 -8.08 6.38
CA LYS A 44 7.05 -7.30 7.52
C LYS A 44 6.03 -6.25 7.08
N TYR A 45 6.05 -5.85 5.82
CA TYR A 45 5.21 -4.77 5.26
C TYR A 45 4.22 -5.27 4.22
N TYR A 46 4.40 -6.49 3.72
CA TYR A 46 3.55 -7.10 2.71
C TYR A 46 3.29 -8.57 3.06
N ASP A 47 2.06 -8.88 3.41
CA ASP A 47 1.63 -10.23 3.75
C ASP A 47 1.65 -11.15 2.51
N GLY A 48 2.09 -12.39 2.70
CA GLY A 48 2.15 -13.40 1.63
C GLY A 48 3.29 -13.21 0.61
N VAL A 49 4.18 -12.24 0.80
CA VAL A 49 5.30 -11.99 -0.11
C VAL A 49 6.53 -12.77 0.34
N SER A 50 6.82 -13.84 -0.39
CA SER A 50 8.04 -14.63 -0.22
C SER A 50 9.23 -14.05 -1.01
N ILE A 51 10.44 -14.49 -0.67
CA ILE A 51 11.65 -14.19 -1.47
C ILE A 51 11.48 -14.68 -2.92
N GLY A 52 10.85 -15.85 -3.12
CA GLY A 52 10.56 -16.38 -4.45
C GLY A 52 9.64 -15.47 -5.27
N THR A 53 8.65 -14.86 -4.60
CA THR A 53 7.75 -13.86 -5.20
C THR A 53 8.54 -12.61 -5.63
N LEU A 54 9.46 -12.13 -4.79
CA LEU A 54 10.31 -10.98 -5.11
C LEU A 54 11.23 -11.26 -6.29
N LEU A 55 11.87 -12.43 -6.34
CA LEU A 55 12.69 -12.84 -7.48
C LEU A 55 11.88 -12.92 -8.78
N LYS A 56 10.60 -13.36 -8.71
CA LYS A 56 9.69 -13.33 -9.86
C LYS A 56 9.39 -11.89 -10.30
N TYR A 57 9.18 -10.99 -9.35
CA TYR A 57 8.95 -9.57 -9.65
C TYR A 57 10.19 -8.91 -10.25
N GLU A 58 11.40 -9.23 -9.77
CA GLU A 58 12.66 -8.77 -10.36
C GLU A 58 12.78 -9.20 -11.83
N LYS A 59 12.49 -10.48 -12.13
CA LYS A 59 12.46 -10.98 -13.51
C LYS A 59 11.43 -10.26 -14.38
N ASN A 60 10.35 -9.78 -13.77
CA ASN A 60 9.28 -9.03 -14.42
C ASN A 60 9.53 -7.51 -14.45
N GLY A 61 10.71 -7.05 -14.02
CA GLY A 61 11.13 -5.65 -14.10
C GLY A 61 11.01 -4.83 -12.81
N LEU A 62 10.87 -5.45 -11.64
CA LEU A 62 10.94 -4.75 -10.36
C LEU A 62 12.35 -4.19 -10.16
N LYS A 63 12.44 -2.88 -9.95
CA LYS A 63 13.72 -2.20 -9.73
C LYS A 63 14.25 -2.48 -8.34
N ARG A 64 15.50 -2.95 -8.27
CA ARG A 64 16.25 -3.15 -7.04
C ARG A 64 17.42 -2.18 -6.94
N TYR A 65 17.75 -1.80 -5.72
CA TYR A 65 18.83 -0.90 -5.38
C TYR A 65 19.84 -1.65 -4.51
N GLU A 66 21.07 -1.75 -4.98
CA GLU A 66 22.17 -2.39 -4.27
C GLU A 66 23.24 -1.33 -3.99
N PRO A 67 23.47 -0.96 -2.72
CA PRO A 67 24.59 -0.11 -2.36
C PRO A 67 25.90 -0.87 -2.62
N ILE A 68 26.91 -0.11 -3.06
CA ILE A 68 28.24 -0.63 -3.44
C ILE A 68 28.92 -1.33 -2.26
N GLU A 69 28.61 -0.91 -1.04
CA GLU A 69 29.13 -1.47 0.21
C GLU A 69 28.01 -2.23 0.95
N GLY A 70 28.11 -3.56 1.01
CA GLY A 70 27.36 -4.36 1.98
C GLY A 70 26.26 -5.29 1.46
N GLY A 71 26.14 -5.51 0.15
CA GLY A 71 25.36 -6.63 -0.43
C GLY A 71 23.86 -6.66 -0.08
N ASN A 72 23.35 -5.59 0.52
CA ASN A 72 21.98 -5.51 1.00
C ASN A 72 21.08 -4.99 -0.13
N VAL A 73 20.15 -5.82 -0.60
CA VAL A 73 19.18 -5.43 -1.64
C VAL A 73 18.05 -4.61 -1.01
N PHE A 74 17.77 -3.45 -1.58
CA PHE A 74 16.65 -2.58 -1.22
C PHE A 74 15.69 -2.40 -2.40
N TYR A 75 14.43 -2.17 -2.07
CA TYR A 75 13.41 -1.80 -3.03
C TYR A 75 12.75 -0.49 -2.62
N TYR A 76 12.38 0.31 -3.62
CA TYR A 76 11.57 1.49 -3.38
C TYR A 76 10.12 1.07 -3.13
N THR A 77 9.51 1.60 -2.07
CA THR A 77 8.19 1.15 -1.62
C THR A 77 7.10 1.37 -2.67
N LYS A 78 7.13 2.50 -3.40
CA LYS A 78 6.16 2.73 -4.49
C LYS A 78 6.29 1.73 -5.64
N GLU A 79 7.51 1.26 -5.91
CA GLU A 79 7.74 0.23 -6.92
C GLU A 79 7.20 -1.13 -6.45
N LEU A 80 7.41 -1.47 -5.18
CA LEU A 80 6.80 -2.67 -4.57
C LEU A 80 5.27 -2.58 -4.61
N ASP A 81 4.66 -1.50 -4.14
CA ASP A 81 3.21 -1.30 -4.16
C ASP A 81 2.64 -1.46 -5.58
N ARG A 82 3.30 -0.87 -6.59
CA ARG A 82 2.91 -1.04 -8.01
C ARG A 82 2.91 -2.51 -8.44
N PHE A 83 3.94 -3.27 -8.05
CA PHE A 83 4.04 -4.68 -8.38
C PHE A 83 3.04 -5.56 -7.62
N MET A 84 2.77 -5.24 -6.34
CA MET A 84 1.76 -5.94 -5.56
C MET A 84 0.37 -5.77 -6.16
N LEU A 85 -0.02 -4.52 -6.48
CA LEU A 85 -1.31 -4.21 -7.11
C LEU A 85 -1.45 -4.90 -8.48
N LYS A 86 -0.38 -4.95 -9.27
CA LYS A 86 -0.40 -5.58 -10.60
C LYS A 86 -0.58 -7.11 -10.55
N ASN A 87 -0.13 -7.77 -9.48
CA ASN A 87 -0.13 -9.24 -9.36
C ASN A 87 -1.17 -9.78 -8.35
N GLN A 88 -2.03 -8.93 -7.78
CA GLN A 88 -3.16 -9.32 -6.92
C GLN A 88 -4.41 -9.78 -7.69
N ARG A 89 -4.29 -10.08 -8.99
CA ARG A 89 -5.38 -10.60 -9.83
C ARG A 89 -5.28 -12.10 -10.03
#